data_AF-A0A8T4X1V1-F1
#
_entry.id   AF-A0A8T4X1V1-F1
#
_cell.length_a   1.000
_cell.length_b   1.000
_cell.length_c   1.000
_cell.angle_alpha   90.00
_cell.angle_beta   90.00
_cell.angle_gamma   90.00
#
_symmetry.space_group_name_H-M   'P 1'
#
loop_
_entity.id
_entity.type
_entity.pdbx_description
1 polymer ?
#
loop_
_entity_poly.entity_id
_entity_poly.type
_entity_poly.pdbx_seq_one_letter_code
_entity_poly.pdbx_strand_id
1 'polypeptide(L)'
;NDEQPEDSWDTIRLITELEHEQPDSMFTATALTFVPIGLLEKSDFFNIGNEMTPAQLGVLYKTWQHNFKYGIQKFMTKTGAKGPQRYFFNAIARSLGGIPLGAMERYARHKSKEHEHVIETIKAKYW
;
A
#
# COMPACT_ATOMS: atom_id res chain seq x y z
N ASN A 1 4.91 14.42 19.06
CA ASN A 1 5.05 12.99 18.80
C ASN A 1 6.15 12.84 17.78
N ASP A 2 7.36 12.50 18.22
CA ASP A 2 8.48 12.23 17.31
C ASP A 2 8.45 10.74 16.94
N GLU A 3 7.69 10.41 15.89
CA GLU A 3 7.73 9.07 15.30
C GLU A 3 9.16 8.71 14.91
N GLN A 4 9.63 7.55 15.38
CA GLN A 4 10.92 6.97 15.01
C GLN A 4 10.75 6.02 13.83
N PRO A 5 11.83 5.72 13.08
CA PRO A 5 11.80 4.72 12.00
C PRO A 5 11.28 3.34 12.45
N GLU A 6 11.49 2.98 13.70
CA GLU A 6 11.09 1.73 14.34
C GLU A 6 9.57 1.62 14.48
N ASP A 7 8.89 2.74 14.75
CA ASP A 7 7.42 2.79 14.81
C ASP A 7 6.79 2.44 13.45
N SER A 8 7.48 2.80 12.36
CA SER A 8 7.08 2.44 11.00
C SER A 8 7.22 0.94 10.75
N TRP A 9 8.30 0.31 11.24
CA TRP A 9 8.48 -1.14 11.14
C TRP A 9 7.49 -1.92 12.02
N ASP A 10 7.20 -1.42 13.21
CA ASP A 10 6.19 -1.97 14.08
C ASP A 10 4.79 -1.89 13.44
N THR A 11 4.49 -0.80 12.73
CA THR A 11 3.26 -0.67 11.94
C THR A 11 3.20 -1.69 10.80
N ILE A 12 4.29 -1.87 10.05
CA ILE A 12 4.38 -2.87 8.97
C ILE A 12 4.16 -4.28 9.53
N ARG A 13 4.78 -4.58 10.68
CA ARG A 13 4.63 -5.86 11.38
C ARG A 13 3.18 -6.06 11.83
N LEU A 14 2.58 -5.07 12.48
CA LEU A 14 1.19 -5.12 12.95
C LEU A 14 0.21 -5.40 11.82
N ILE A 15 0.32 -4.70 10.68
CA ILE A 15 -0.54 -4.96 9.52
C ILE A 15 -0.39 -6.41 9.04
N THR A 16 0.85 -6.92 9.01
CA THR A 16 1.15 -8.29 8.56
C THR A 16 0.66 -9.35 9.55
N GLU A 17 0.76 -9.09 10.86
CA GLU A 17 0.24 -9.98 11.91
C GLU A 17 -1.29 -10.04 11.83
N LEU A 18 -1.96 -8.90 11.69
CA LEU A 18 -3.42 -8.85 11.51
C LEU A 18 -3.88 -9.59 10.24
N GLU A 19 -3.11 -9.54 9.16
CA GLU A 19 -3.38 -10.35 7.95
C GLU A 19 -3.32 -11.86 8.21
N HIS A 20 -2.37 -12.31 9.04
CA HIS A 20 -2.17 -13.72 9.36
C HIS A 20 -3.14 -14.24 10.41
N GLU A 21 -3.37 -13.47 11.47
CA GLU A 21 -4.23 -13.85 12.59
C GLU A 21 -5.72 -13.74 12.23
N GLN A 22 -6.07 -12.78 11.39
CA GLN A 22 -7.45 -12.53 10.98
C GLN A 22 -7.61 -12.56 9.46
N PRO A 23 -7.34 -13.71 8.80
CA PRO A 23 -7.39 -13.82 7.36
C PRO A 23 -8.81 -13.62 6.79
N ASP A 24 -9.86 -13.67 7.61
CA ASP A 24 -11.24 -13.40 7.17
C ASP A 24 -11.75 -12.00 7.53
N SER A 25 -11.01 -11.25 8.34
CA SER A 25 -11.35 -9.89 8.74
C SER A 25 -11.20 -8.94 7.55
N MET A 26 -12.21 -8.07 7.37
CA MET A 26 -12.23 -7.05 6.32
C MET A 26 -11.81 -5.72 6.94
N PHE A 27 -10.50 -5.54 7.10
CA PHE A 27 -9.94 -4.25 7.45
C PHE A 27 -9.20 -3.64 6.28
N THR A 28 -9.07 -2.32 6.32
CA THR A 28 -8.23 -1.54 5.43
C THR A 28 -7.30 -0.73 6.29
N ALA A 29 -6.04 -0.66 5.93
CA ALA A 29 -5.09 0.25 6.55
C ALA A 29 -5.03 1.53 5.71
N THR A 30 -4.96 2.69 6.33
CA THR A 30 -4.72 3.95 5.61
C THR A 30 -3.60 4.66 6.33
N ALA A 31 -2.48 4.90 5.65
CA ALA A 31 -1.40 5.69 6.21
C ALA A 31 -1.86 7.15 6.26
N LEU A 32 -2.34 7.61 7.43
CA LEU A 32 -2.94 8.94 7.61
C LEU A 32 -1.94 10.10 7.52
N THR A 33 -0.65 9.79 7.49
CA THR A 33 0.39 10.72 7.05
C THR A 33 0.21 11.13 5.58
N PHE A 34 -0.66 10.42 4.84
CA PHE A 34 -1.14 10.75 3.51
C PHE A 34 -2.67 10.70 3.50
N VAL A 35 -3.31 11.86 3.44
CA VAL A 35 -4.76 11.94 3.21
C VAL A 35 -5.02 12.13 1.72
N PRO A 36 -5.58 11.15 1.01
CA PRO A 36 -6.26 11.40 -0.26
C PRO A 36 -7.76 11.10 -0.08
N ILE A 37 -8.70 11.80 -0.72
CA ILE A 37 -9.27 11.45 -2.03
C ILE A 37 -10.39 12.47 -2.30
N GLY A 38 -10.25 13.35 -3.30
CA GLY A 38 -11.37 14.20 -3.80
C GLY A 38 -11.07 15.67 -4.14
N LEU A 39 -9.94 16.25 -3.72
CA LEU A 39 -9.69 17.71 -3.86
C LEU A 39 -8.42 18.12 -4.65
N LEU A 40 -7.69 17.16 -5.24
CA LEU A 40 -6.38 17.41 -5.87
C LEU A 40 -6.33 16.98 -7.35
N GLU A 41 -7.44 17.11 -8.08
CA GLU A 41 -7.51 16.77 -9.51
C GLU A 41 -6.69 17.69 -10.44
N LYS A 42 -5.91 18.65 -9.91
CA LYS A 42 -5.23 19.68 -10.74
C LYS A 42 -3.85 20.16 -10.31
N SER A 43 -3.19 19.53 -9.34
CA SER A 43 -1.85 20.00 -8.93
C SER A 43 -0.90 18.82 -8.82
N ASP A 44 0.30 18.98 -9.36
CA ASP A 44 1.50 18.14 -9.18
C ASP A 44 1.47 17.39 -7.84
N PHE A 45 0.93 16.17 -7.82
CA PHE A 45 0.27 15.59 -6.64
C PHE A 45 1.19 15.27 -5.44
N PHE A 46 2.47 15.66 -5.45
CA PHE A 46 3.40 15.37 -4.36
C PHE A 46 4.46 16.47 -4.21
N ASN A 47 4.14 17.49 -3.41
CA ASN A 47 5.13 18.45 -2.90
C ASN A 47 5.17 18.46 -1.37
N ILE A 48 5.04 17.28 -0.74
CA ILE A 48 5.09 17.10 0.73
C ILE A 48 6.35 16.33 1.21
N GLY A 49 7.22 15.84 0.33
CA GLY A 49 8.35 14.98 0.77
C GLY A 49 9.60 15.09 -0.07
N ASN A 50 10.37 16.16 0.09
CA ASN A 50 11.74 16.12 -0.45
C ASN A 50 12.60 15.04 0.21
N GLU A 51 12.21 14.51 1.37
CA GLU A 51 12.78 13.29 1.97
C GLU A 51 11.69 12.51 2.73
N MET A 52 10.93 11.66 2.02
CA MET A 52 10.22 10.58 2.72
C MET A 52 11.30 9.64 3.26
N THR A 53 11.25 9.28 4.54
CA THR A 53 12.24 8.32 5.05
C THR A 53 11.99 6.94 4.43
N PRO A 54 13.01 6.08 4.32
CA PRO A 54 12.82 4.71 3.85
C PRO A 54 11.70 3.99 4.62
N ALA A 55 11.62 4.19 5.93
CA ALA A 55 10.64 3.52 6.80
C ALA A 55 9.20 3.98 6.52
N GLN A 56 8.98 5.29 6.31
CA GLN A 56 7.67 5.84 5.92
C GLN A 56 7.22 5.33 4.54
N LEU A 57 8.15 5.24 3.59
CA LEU A 57 7.88 4.62 2.29
C LEU A 57 7.45 3.15 2.46
N GLY A 58 8.08 2.45 3.39
CA GLY A 58 7.70 1.09 3.75
C GLY A 58 6.27 0.97 4.25
N VAL A 59 5.83 1.84 5.16
CA VAL A 59 4.45 1.86 5.68
C VAL A 59 3.45 2.10 4.55
N LEU A 60 3.74 3.08 3.68
CA LEU A 60 2.89 3.39 2.53
C LEU A 60 2.79 2.19 1.58
N TYR A 61 3.92 1.55 1.26
CA TYR A 61 3.97 0.39 0.39
C TYR A 61 3.21 -0.79 0.98
N LYS A 62 3.42 -1.13 2.26
CA LYS A 62 2.72 -2.22 2.95
C LYS A 62 1.21 -1.94 3.02
N THR A 63 0.82 -0.71 3.31
CA THR A 63 -0.59 -0.30 3.37
C THR A 63 -1.29 -0.50 2.02
N TRP A 64 -0.64 -0.06 0.94
CA TRP A 64 -1.18 -0.22 -0.40
C TRP A 64 -1.23 -1.70 -0.82
N GLN A 65 -0.17 -2.44 -0.52
CA GLN A 65 -0.07 -3.89 -0.76
C GLN A 65 -1.20 -4.64 -0.03
N HIS A 66 -1.42 -4.34 1.26
CA HIS A 66 -2.50 -4.90 2.07
C HIS A 66 -3.89 -4.60 1.48
N ASN A 67 -4.22 -3.32 1.29
CA ASN A 67 -5.54 -2.90 0.82
C ASN A 67 -5.87 -3.49 -0.55
N PHE A 68 -4.86 -3.59 -1.43
CA PHE A 68 -5.04 -4.14 -2.75
C PHE A 68 -5.19 -5.67 -2.73
N LYS A 69 -4.27 -6.38 -2.07
CA LYS A 69 -4.26 -7.86 -2.01
C LYS A 69 -5.44 -8.38 -1.21
N TYR A 70 -5.70 -7.83 -0.03
CA TYR A 70 -6.71 -8.35 0.88
C TYR A 70 -8.02 -7.57 0.79
N GLY A 71 -7.98 -6.23 0.82
CA GLY A 71 -9.20 -5.42 0.75
C GLY A 71 -9.98 -5.62 -0.56
N ILE A 72 -9.35 -5.36 -1.70
CA ILE A 72 -10.02 -5.46 -3.02
C ILE A 72 -10.29 -6.92 -3.39
N GLN A 73 -9.35 -7.85 -3.24
CA GLN A 73 -9.62 -9.25 -3.60
C GLN A 73 -10.71 -9.87 -2.71
N LYS A 74 -10.66 -9.67 -1.39
CA LYS A 74 -11.69 -10.24 -0.50
C LYS A 74 -13.04 -9.58 -0.69
N PHE A 75 -13.08 -8.25 -0.87
CA PHE A 75 -14.31 -7.55 -1.24
C PHE A 75 -14.89 -8.15 -2.51
N MET A 76 -14.10 -8.32 -3.58
CA MET A 76 -14.54 -8.96 -4.83
C MET A 76 -15.05 -10.40 -4.63
N THR A 77 -14.45 -11.19 -3.74
CA THR A 77 -14.94 -12.55 -3.45
C THR A 77 -16.25 -12.57 -2.65
N LYS A 78 -16.48 -11.61 -1.74
CA LYS A 78 -17.64 -11.57 -0.84
C LYS A 78 -18.84 -10.79 -1.39
N THR A 79 -18.65 -9.71 -2.15
CA THR A 79 -19.75 -8.85 -2.66
C THR A 79 -20.38 -9.28 -3.98
N GLY A 80 -20.01 -10.45 -4.51
CA GLY A 80 -20.80 -11.14 -5.53
C GLY A 80 -20.15 -11.16 -6.90
N ALA A 81 -19.33 -12.19 -7.14
CA ALA A 81 -18.91 -12.62 -8.47
C ALA A 81 -20.06 -13.31 -9.23
N LYS A 82 -21.20 -12.63 -9.44
CA LYS A 82 -22.26 -13.08 -10.35
C LYS A 82 -22.46 -12.04 -11.46
N GLY A 83 -21.76 -12.23 -12.58
CA GLY A 83 -22.01 -11.48 -13.82
C GLY A 83 -20.79 -10.84 -14.48
N PRO A 84 -20.99 -10.17 -15.63
CA PRO A 84 -19.91 -9.57 -16.44
C PRO A 84 -19.12 -8.46 -15.75
N GLN A 85 -19.64 -7.87 -14.65
CA GLN A 85 -18.93 -6.89 -13.83
C GLN A 85 -17.61 -7.44 -13.27
N ARG A 86 -17.50 -8.76 -13.04
CA ARG A 86 -16.25 -9.41 -12.61
C ARG A 86 -15.08 -9.13 -13.56
N TYR A 87 -15.32 -9.01 -14.87
CA TYR A 87 -14.25 -8.74 -15.84
C TYR A 87 -13.78 -7.28 -15.78
N PHE A 88 -14.73 -6.34 -15.64
CA PHE A 88 -14.43 -4.92 -15.46
C PHE A 88 -13.65 -4.68 -14.15
N PHE A 89 -14.08 -5.28 -13.05
CA PHE A 89 -13.38 -5.16 -11.77
C PHE A 89 -12.04 -5.90 -11.73
N ASN A 90 -11.91 -7.07 -12.38
CA ASN A 90 -10.60 -7.70 -12.54
C ASN A 90 -9.64 -6.86 -13.39
N ALA A 91 -10.15 -6.14 -14.39
CA ALA A 91 -9.37 -5.21 -15.18
C ALA A 91 -8.93 -4.00 -14.34
N ILE A 92 -9.83 -3.44 -13.51
CA ILE A 92 -9.53 -2.37 -12.55
C ILE A 92 -8.53 -2.84 -11.48
N ALA A 93 -8.69 -4.04 -10.94
CA ALA A 93 -7.75 -4.60 -9.98
C ALA A 93 -6.37 -4.76 -10.63
N ARG A 94 -6.28 -5.41 -11.79
CA ARG A 94 -5.00 -5.57 -12.51
C ARG A 94 -4.36 -4.24 -12.89
N SER A 95 -5.14 -3.22 -13.25
CA SER A 95 -4.60 -1.90 -13.59
C SER A 95 -4.19 -1.10 -12.34
N LEU A 96 -5.01 -1.03 -11.30
CA LEU A 96 -4.77 -0.20 -10.11
C LEU A 96 -3.82 -0.84 -9.08
N GLY A 97 -3.62 -2.16 -9.08
CA GLY A 97 -2.68 -2.81 -8.17
C GLY A 97 -1.23 -2.67 -8.57
N GLY A 98 -0.94 -2.72 -9.88
CA GLY A 98 0.42 -2.65 -10.40
C GLY A 98 0.95 -1.22 -10.57
N ILE A 99 0.08 -0.25 -10.86
CA ILE A 99 0.50 1.12 -11.21
C ILE A 99 1.12 1.86 -10.01
N PRO A 100 0.53 1.88 -8.81
CA PRO A 100 1.07 2.62 -7.66
C PRO A 100 2.23 1.89 -6.98
N LEU A 101 2.16 0.56 -6.81
CA LEU A 101 3.30 -0.22 -6.29
C LEU A 101 4.51 -0.11 -7.22
N GLY A 102 4.30 -0.20 -8.54
CA GLY A 102 5.36 -0.02 -9.53
C GLY A 102 5.87 1.42 -9.62
N ALA A 103 5.06 2.42 -9.26
CA ALA A 103 5.51 3.81 -9.13
C ALA A 103 6.38 3.99 -7.86
N MET A 104 5.98 3.41 -6.73
CA MET A 104 6.75 3.43 -5.48
C MET A 104 8.07 2.68 -5.62
N GLU A 105 8.09 1.52 -6.29
CA GLU A 105 9.32 0.79 -6.61
C GLU A 105 10.27 1.61 -7.50
N ARG A 106 9.72 2.26 -8.54
CA ARG A 106 10.52 3.15 -9.39
C ARG A 106 11.06 4.35 -8.62
N TYR A 107 10.25 4.96 -7.77
CA TYR A 107 10.66 6.06 -6.90
C TYR A 107 11.80 5.62 -5.96
N ALA A 108 11.63 4.48 -5.29
CA ALA A 108 12.63 3.92 -4.36
C ALA A 108 13.99 3.76 -5.04
N ARG A 109 14.00 3.13 -6.24
CA ARG A 109 15.22 2.93 -7.05
C ARG A 109 15.92 4.23 -7.45
N HIS A 110 15.16 5.29 -7.75
CA HIS A 110 15.74 6.58 -8.12
C HIS A 110 16.20 7.39 -6.90
N LYS A 111 15.62 7.16 -5.72
CA LYS A 111 15.87 7.96 -4.53
C LYS A 111 17.15 7.53 -3.79
N SER A 112 17.25 6.28 -3.36
CA SER A 112 18.47 5.74 -2.72
C SER A 112 18.40 4.22 -2.53
N LYS A 113 19.56 3.60 -2.28
CA LYS A 113 19.65 2.16 -1.96
C LYS A 113 18.86 1.77 -0.71
N GLU A 114 18.78 2.66 0.28
CA GLU A 114 18.01 2.39 1.51
C GLU A 114 16.51 2.32 1.24
N HIS A 115 16.00 3.19 0.38
CA HIS A 115 14.58 3.16 -0.02
C HIS A 115 14.26 1.89 -0.80
N GLU A 116 15.14 1.48 -1.71
CA GLU A 116 14.99 0.21 -2.43
C GLU A 116 15.03 -0.98 -1.46
N HIS A 117 15.97 -1.00 -0.52
CA HIS A 117 16.13 -2.08 0.45
C HIS A 117 14.88 -2.27 1.33
N VAL A 118 14.19 -1.19 1.73
CA VAL A 118 12.95 -1.30 2.49
C VAL A 118 11.86 -2.01 1.68
N ILE A 119 11.70 -1.64 0.40
CA ILE A 119 10.72 -2.29 -0.47
C ILE A 119 11.05 -3.77 -0.67
N GLU A 120 12.32 -4.09 -0.91
CA GLU A 120 12.77 -5.48 -1.02
C GLU A 120 12.53 -6.28 0.26
N THR A 121 12.78 -5.68 1.42
CA THR A 121 12.54 -6.29 2.73
C THR A 121 11.06 -6.59 2.94
N ILE A 122 10.18 -5.66 2.58
CA ILE A 122 8.72 -5.87 2.65
C ILE A 122 8.29 -7.02 1.73
N LYS A 123 8.79 -7.03 0.49
CA LYS A 123 8.47 -8.11 -0.47
C LYS A 123 8.98 -9.48 0.00
N ALA A 124 10.13 -9.53 0.68
CA ALA A 124 10.75 -10.77 1.13
C ALA A 124 10.14 -11.30 2.45
N LYS A 125 9.81 -10.43 3.40
CA LYS A 125 9.45 -10.81 4.77
C LYS A 125 7.99 -10.55 5.15
N TYR A 126 7.30 -9.66 4.43
CA TYR A 126 6.01 -9.12 4.85
C TYR A 126 4.95 -9.12 3.74
N TRP A 127 5.07 -10.02 2.75
CA TRP A 127 4.19 -10.06 1.56
C TRP A 127 2.95 -10.94 1.72
#